data_AF-A0A0H2NCZ5-F1
#
_entry.id   AF-A0A0H2NCZ5-F1
#
_cell.length_a   1.000
_cell.length_b   1.000
_cell.length_c   1.000
_cell.angle_alpha   90.00
_cell.angle_beta   90.00
_cell.angle_gamma   90.00
#
_symmetry.space_group_name_H-M   'P 1'
#
loop_
_entity.id
_entity.type
_entity.pdbx_description
1 polymer ?
#
loop_
_entity_poly.entity_id
_entity_poly.type
_entity_poly.pdbx_seq_one_letter_code
_entity_poly.pdbx_strand_id
1 'polypeptide(L)'
;MGNIQKYTKHVSKIIDQSNVQLPPVWSRNNVVSRGVVAETQSELFVSGKKRELANYVIELINNARNTIVLSSFLLADAALEDAIFEATTRGVRVYLMLACETRLEGDVPDDDFGKECLNQHTKMLKRLGGRVLIRSAPHYHSKVVLVDALQSSDLPFAKGILLTANLTREAFERNEELAVCLSPEEIVETVKLVKWAMFEYAEHEMLDNVEFSTTSKQDLIAYPNELNRIVCTTDSHHSLREHVLNLINESSQELIISSFGWQEDHEVIEAICSRAKQGVSVTILSRVRLSSMPSLVKMVEAGAKVFGFKWLHAKAIWNEHNHGMIMSANLQEHGLDSGFELGVLLNGDRAKQLKECLVALSANSTSDIKELVLNSTLCSHKGEIQYWQGGTLHTASVSDSMTKEVPALTAECLTDLDLEPVLPKTNWKNTPSCQVEYKWQVLPPELPANCKEVMWEEKQEVPDKAEDSVSNKANRKKKKPKVNVIKHSYDPKVYQVGNRKLIAVTESDNLLGAIQLKAKSFPGACIVLKKAG
;
A
#
# COMPACT_ATOMS: atom_id res chain seq x y z
N MET A 1 -15.57 -7.62 -49.25
CA MET A 1 -15.57 -7.39 -47.78
C MET A 1 -16.96 -7.51 -47.13
N GLY A 2 -18.06 -7.09 -47.78
CA GLY A 2 -19.41 -7.13 -47.18
C GLY A 2 -19.92 -8.50 -46.71
N ASN A 3 -19.61 -9.60 -47.43
CA ASN A 3 -20.10 -10.93 -47.06
C ASN A 3 -19.44 -11.50 -45.79
N ILE A 4 -18.14 -11.24 -45.58
CA ILE A 4 -17.45 -11.71 -44.37
C ILE A 4 -18.06 -11.03 -43.15
N GLN A 5 -18.19 -9.70 -43.19
CA GLN A 5 -18.75 -8.92 -42.08
C GLN A 5 -20.19 -9.31 -41.74
N LYS A 6 -21.00 -9.70 -42.74
CA LYS A 6 -22.38 -10.16 -42.53
C LYS A 6 -22.47 -11.51 -41.80
N TYR A 7 -21.50 -12.40 -42.01
CA TYR A 7 -21.46 -13.73 -41.40
C TYR A 7 -20.48 -13.86 -40.23
N THR A 8 -19.74 -12.80 -39.91
CA THR A 8 -18.94 -12.73 -38.68
C THR A 8 -19.86 -12.60 -37.48
N LYS A 9 -19.85 -13.60 -36.61
CA LYS A 9 -20.53 -13.53 -35.32
C LYS A 9 -19.61 -12.83 -34.31
N HIS A 10 -20.11 -11.78 -33.66
CA HIS A 10 -19.44 -11.15 -32.52
C HIS A 10 -20.00 -11.76 -31.25
N VAL A 11 -19.12 -12.27 -30.40
CA VAL A 11 -19.50 -12.95 -29.16
C VAL A 11 -18.75 -12.31 -27.99
N SER A 12 -19.42 -12.24 -26.84
CA SER A 12 -18.76 -11.89 -25.59
C SER A 12 -19.17 -12.81 -24.45
N LYS A 13 -18.29 -12.92 -23.46
CA LYS A 13 -18.51 -13.67 -22.22
C LYS A 13 -17.95 -12.88 -21.06
N ILE A 14 -18.77 -12.70 -20.03
CA ILE A 14 -18.41 -11.94 -18.83
C ILE A 14 -18.00 -12.92 -17.74
N ILE A 15 -16.84 -12.70 -17.16
CA ILE A 15 -16.39 -13.35 -15.93
C ILE A 15 -16.60 -12.36 -14.78
N ASP A 16 -17.50 -12.72 -13.88
CA ASP A 16 -17.81 -11.93 -12.68
C ASP A 16 -16.86 -12.30 -11.54
N GLN A 17 -16.14 -11.31 -11.03
CA GLN A 17 -15.22 -11.42 -9.91
C GLN A 17 -15.73 -10.66 -8.67
N SER A 18 -17.00 -10.25 -8.66
CA SER A 18 -17.49 -9.27 -7.68
C SER A 18 -17.45 -9.76 -6.23
N ASN A 19 -17.63 -11.07 -6.02
CA ASN A 19 -17.65 -11.69 -4.69
C ASN A 19 -16.30 -12.30 -4.30
N VAL A 20 -15.24 -12.04 -5.07
CA VAL A 20 -13.90 -12.53 -4.74
C VAL A 20 -13.44 -11.87 -3.44
N GLN A 21 -13.20 -12.70 -2.42
CA GLN A 21 -12.67 -12.27 -1.13
C GLN A 21 -11.22 -11.82 -1.28
N LEU A 22 -10.91 -10.66 -0.72
CA LEU A 22 -9.57 -10.13 -0.66
C LEU A 22 -8.91 -10.51 0.68
N PRO A 23 -7.57 -10.66 0.70
CA PRO A 23 -6.83 -10.66 1.97
C PRO A 23 -6.91 -9.25 2.61
N PRO A 24 -6.31 -9.01 3.80
CA PRO A 24 -6.36 -7.69 4.44
C PRO A 24 -5.94 -6.56 3.49
N VAL A 25 -6.75 -5.51 3.38
CA VAL A 25 -6.57 -4.43 2.40
C VAL A 25 -6.53 -3.07 3.08
N TRP A 26 -5.52 -2.27 2.77
CA TRP A 26 -5.56 -0.83 2.92
C TRP A 26 -6.42 -0.21 1.82
N SER A 27 -7.62 0.21 2.20
CA SER A 27 -8.55 0.91 1.33
C SER A 27 -8.44 2.41 1.56
N ARG A 28 -8.66 3.23 0.53
CA ARG A 28 -8.79 4.68 0.75
C ARG A 28 -9.99 4.94 1.66
N ASN A 29 -9.78 5.79 2.66
CA ASN A 29 -10.88 6.24 3.49
C ASN A 29 -11.80 7.14 2.64
N ASN A 30 -13.11 6.90 2.66
CA ASN A 30 -14.12 7.65 1.89
C ASN A 30 -14.39 9.05 2.47
N VAL A 31 -13.57 9.52 3.41
CA VAL A 31 -13.65 10.87 3.97
C VAL A 31 -13.12 11.87 2.95
N VAL A 32 -14.01 12.75 2.49
CA VAL A 32 -13.76 13.75 1.43
C VAL A 32 -13.31 15.10 2.02
N SER A 33 -13.38 15.29 3.34
CA SER A 33 -13.14 16.58 3.97
C SER A 33 -11.68 16.80 4.36
N ARG A 34 -11.05 17.78 3.70
CA ARG A 34 -9.78 18.36 4.13
C ARG A 34 -10.04 19.40 5.23
N GLY A 35 -9.80 19.07 6.49
CA GLY A 35 -9.46 20.09 7.49
C GLY A 35 -7.95 20.28 7.53
N VAL A 36 -7.48 21.50 7.75
CA VAL A 36 -6.08 21.75 8.07
C VAL A 36 -5.92 21.52 9.56
N VAL A 37 -5.08 20.55 9.96
CA VAL A 37 -4.67 20.42 11.36
C VAL A 37 -3.85 21.66 11.70
N ALA A 38 -4.25 22.39 12.74
CA ALA A 38 -3.40 23.46 13.26
C ALA A 38 -2.11 22.84 13.82
N GLU A 39 -0.96 23.32 13.35
CA GLU A 39 0.36 22.86 13.81
C GLU A 39 0.63 23.25 15.28
N THR A 40 -0.16 24.17 15.83
CA THR A 40 -0.04 24.61 17.23
C THR A 40 -1.42 24.71 17.86
N GLN A 41 -1.55 24.13 19.06
CA GLN A 41 -2.74 24.20 19.90
C GLN A 41 -2.31 24.48 21.35
N SER A 42 -2.17 25.75 21.70
CA SER A 42 -1.69 26.19 23.02
C SER A 42 -0.31 25.60 23.37
N GLU A 43 -0.27 24.51 24.14
CA GLU A 43 0.96 23.87 24.62
C GLU A 43 1.33 22.61 23.82
N LEU A 44 0.50 22.20 22.87
CA LEU A 44 0.75 21.05 22.00
C LEU A 44 1.07 21.50 20.57
N PHE A 45 1.92 20.73 19.92
CA PHE A 45 2.31 20.93 18.54
C PHE A 45 2.08 19.67 17.72
N VAL A 46 1.72 19.88 16.46
CA VAL A 46 1.76 18.89 15.39
C VAL A 46 2.78 19.39 14.38
N SER A 47 3.73 18.55 13.97
CA SER A 47 4.69 18.91 12.92
C SER A 47 3.97 19.16 11.59
N GLY A 48 4.58 20.00 10.74
CA GLY A 48 3.99 20.33 9.45
C GLY A 48 4.77 21.36 8.66
N LYS A 49 4.22 21.70 7.49
CA LYS A 49 4.91 22.51 6.48
C LYS A 49 5.16 23.96 6.90
N LYS A 50 4.43 24.49 7.88
CA LYS A 50 4.69 25.82 8.43
C LYS A 50 5.87 25.82 9.40
N ARG A 51 6.35 24.64 9.81
CA ARG A 51 7.48 24.44 10.72
C ARG A 51 7.23 25.08 12.09
N GLU A 52 5.99 25.20 12.55
CA GLU A 52 5.70 25.88 13.83
C GLU A 52 6.46 25.22 15.00
N LEU A 53 6.48 23.88 15.04
CA LEU A 53 7.24 23.12 16.04
C LEU A 53 8.75 23.37 15.94
N ALA A 54 9.34 23.33 14.74
CA ALA A 54 10.78 23.60 14.58
C ALA A 54 11.13 25.03 14.97
N ASN A 55 10.32 26.01 14.54
CA ASN A 55 10.53 27.42 14.86
C ASN A 55 10.46 27.65 16.36
N TYR A 56 9.52 27.01 17.06
CA TYR A 56 9.43 27.06 18.51
C TYR A 56 10.68 26.49 19.19
N VAL A 57 11.17 25.32 18.77
CA VAL A 57 12.40 24.73 19.32
C VAL A 57 13.62 25.63 19.05
N ILE A 58 13.75 26.19 17.85
CA ILE A 58 14.81 27.14 17.49
C ILE A 58 14.72 28.40 18.36
N GLU A 59 13.52 28.92 18.58
CA GLU A 59 13.29 30.08 19.45
C GLU A 59 13.70 29.82 20.90
N LEU A 60 13.39 28.64 21.45
CA LEU A 60 13.85 28.24 22.78
C LEU A 60 15.39 28.28 22.88
N ILE A 61 16.09 27.72 21.88
CA ILE A 61 17.56 27.68 21.84
C ILE A 61 18.16 29.08 21.67
N ASN A 62 17.56 29.91 20.81
CA ASN A 62 18.02 31.28 20.59
C ASN A 62 17.87 32.15 21.84
N ASN A 63 16.84 31.89 22.65
CA ASN A 63 16.56 32.63 23.88
C ASN A 63 17.26 32.08 25.12
N ALA A 64 17.89 30.90 25.03
CA ALA A 64 18.61 30.28 26.14
C ALA A 64 19.78 31.17 26.60
N ARG A 65 19.95 31.27 27.92
CA ARG A 65 20.92 32.15 28.57
C ARG A 65 22.10 31.41 29.19
N ASN A 66 21.85 30.25 29.78
CA ASN A 66 22.81 29.54 30.62
C ASN A 66 23.05 28.11 30.14
N THR A 67 21.98 27.38 29.82
CA THR A 67 22.08 25.95 29.49
C THR A 67 21.06 25.52 28.44
N ILE A 68 21.47 24.59 27.58
CA ILE A 68 20.59 23.84 26.67
C ILE A 68 20.88 22.35 26.88
N VAL A 69 19.84 21.54 27.06
CA VAL A 69 19.93 20.07 27.07
C VAL A 69 19.02 19.54 25.98
N LEU A 70 19.59 18.72 25.09
CA LEU A 70 18.87 18.10 23.98
C LEU A 70 19.09 16.60 24.05
N SER A 71 18.02 15.83 23.97
CA SER A 71 18.09 14.40 23.68
C SER A 71 17.35 14.11 22.38
N SER A 72 17.93 13.27 21.52
CA SER A 72 17.31 12.81 20.28
C SER A 72 18.09 11.63 19.71
N PHE A 73 17.44 10.74 18.96
CA PHE A 73 18.16 9.68 18.24
C PHE A 73 19.09 10.26 17.16
N LEU A 74 18.59 11.24 16.39
CA LEU A 74 19.35 11.99 15.39
C LEU A 74 19.09 13.50 15.49
N LEU A 75 20.09 14.27 15.03
CA LEU A 75 19.98 15.70 14.81
C LEU A 75 20.48 16.02 13.39
N ALA A 76 19.59 16.55 12.54
CA ALA A 76 19.85 16.88 11.14
C ALA A 76 18.85 17.93 10.64
N ASP A 77 18.99 19.16 11.14
CA ASP A 77 18.28 20.34 10.65
C ASP A 77 19.25 21.53 10.75
N ALA A 78 19.56 22.14 9.60
CA ALA A 78 20.60 23.17 9.52
C ALA A 78 20.26 24.42 10.37
N ALA A 79 18.99 24.82 10.43
CA ALA A 79 18.59 25.98 11.22
C ALA A 79 18.69 25.70 12.73
N LEU A 80 18.41 24.47 13.14
CA LEU A 80 18.61 24.03 14.51
C LEU A 80 20.10 23.94 14.87
N GLU A 81 20.92 23.39 13.97
CA GLU A 81 22.38 23.32 14.12
C GLU A 81 22.99 24.73 14.26
N ASP A 82 22.55 25.67 13.42
CA ASP A 82 22.97 27.08 13.49
C ASP A 82 22.56 27.71 14.82
N ALA A 83 21.33 27.48 15.29
CA ALA A 83 20.87 28.00 16.58
C ALA A 83 21.70 27.45 17.75
N ILE A 84 22.05 26.16 17.73
CA ILE A 84 22.91 25.54 18.74
C ILE A 84 24.32 26.14 18.67
N PHE A 85 24.89 26.23 17.48
CA PHE A 85 26.21 26.82 17.28
C PHE A 85 26.27 28.25 17.83
N GLU A 86 25.29 29.09 17.49
CA GLU A 86 25.20 30.46 18.00
C GLU A 86 24.92 30.52 19.51
N ALA A 87 24.28 29.51 20.11
CA ALA A 87 24.19 29.44 21.56
C ALA A 87 25.57 29.24 22.20
N THR A 88 26.43 28.41 21.60
CA THR A 88 27.81 28.23 22.08
C THR A 88 28.64 29.50 21.93
N THR A 89 28.43 30.31 20.88
CA THR A 89 29.15 31.59 20.70
C THR A 89 28.76 32.61 21.77
N ARG A 90 27.52 32.56 22.28
CA ARG A 90 27.04 33.37 23.41
C ARG A 90 27.54 32.89 24.78
N GLY A 91 28.22 31.75 24.86
CA GLY A 91 28.68 31.15 26.12
C GLY A 91 27.65 30.28 26.83
N VAL A 92 26.55 29.92 26.14
CA VAL A 92 25.55 28.97 26.67
C VAL A 92 26.16 27.57 26.66
N ARG A 93 26.00 26.83 27.77
CA ARG A 93 26.47 25.43 27.86
C ARG A 93 25.47 24.50 27.21
N VAL A 94 25.91 23.70 26.25
CA VAL A 94 25.05 22.77 25.51
C VAL A 94 25.43 21.33 25.81
N TYR A 95 24.42 20.54 26.15
CA TYR A 95 24.51 19.11 26.43
C TYR A 95 23.66 18.34 25.43
N LEU A 96 24.27 17.44 24.65
CA LEU A 96 23.60 16.60 23.66
C LEU A 96 23.65 15.13 24.08
N MET A 97 22.50 14.48 24.10
CA MET A 97 22.35 13.04 24.30
C MET A 97 21.85 12.39 23.01
N LEU A 98 22.65 11.52 22.40
CA LEU A 98 22.38 10.93 21.08
C LEU A 98 22.47 9.39 21.12
N ALA A 99 21.85 8.70 20.16
CA ALA A 99 22.08 7.25 19.95
C ALA A 99 22.74 6.98 18.60
N CYS A 100 23.57 7.92 18.16
CA CYS A 100 24.04 7.99 16.79
C CYS A 100 25.03 6.87 16.41
N GLU A 101 25.71 6.26 17.38
CA GLU A 101 26.66 5.14 17.12
C GLU A 101 25.98 3.98 16.40
N THR A 102 24.79 3.57 16.84
CA THR A 102 23.99 2.53 16.19
C THR A 102 23.69 2.78 14.72
N ARG A 103 23.66 4.05 14.30
CA ARG A 103 23.38 4.47 12.91
C ARG A 103 24.64 4.80 12.11
N LEU A 104 25.72 5.16 12.79
CA LEU A 104 27.05 5.38 12.21
C LEU A 104 27.78 4.05 11.97
N GLU A 105 27.50 3.03 12.78
CA GLU A 105 28.04 1.67 12.70
C GLU A 105 27.14 0.70 11.93
N GLY A 106 25.87 1.06 11.71
CA GLY A 106 24.90 0.27 10.96
C GLY A 106 25.01 0.43 9.44
N ASP A 107 24.23 -0.37 8.70
CA ASP A 107 24.14 -0.25 7.24
C ASP A 107 23.64 1.14 6.83
N VAL A 108 24.33 1.75 5.86
CA VAL A 108 23.93 3.02 5.26
C VAL A 108 22.49 2.86 4.73
N PRO A 109 21.55 3.76 5.08
CA PRO A 109 20.18 3.66 4.59
C PRO A 109 20.14 3.53 3.06
N ASP A 110 19.32 2.61 2.54
CA ASP A 110 19.24 2.37 1.10
C ASP A 110 18.60 3.54 0.34
N ASP A 111 17.82 4.38 1.03
CA ASP A 111 17.18 5.56 0.46
C ASP A 111 18.08 6.81 0.51
N ASP A 112 18.05 7.59 -0.58
CA ASP A 112 18.85 8.82 -0.74
C ASP A 112 18.65 9.82 0.39
N PHE A 113 17.45 9.83 0.97
CA PHE A 113 17.11 10.71 2.08
C PHE A 113 17.80 10.29 3.38
N GLY A 114 17.76 9.00 3.72
CA GLY A 114 18.47 8.46 4.88
C GLY A 114 19.98 8.69 4.80
N LYS A 115 20.57 8.59 3.60
CA LYS A 115 21.98 8.94 3.34
C LYS A 115 22.27 10.41 3.63
N GLU A 116 21.42 11.32 3.15
CA GLU A 116 21.61 12.75 3.38
C GLU A 116 21.42 13.13 4.85
N CYS A 117 20.45 12.52 5.54
CA CYS A 117 20.26 12.72 6.98
C CYS A 117 21.49 12.28 7.78
N LEU A 118 22.09 11.13 7.43
CA LEU A 118 23.33 10.65 8.04
C LEU A 118 24.51 11.59 7.73
N ASN A 119 24.66 12.04 6.49
CA ASN A 119 25.69 12.99 6.08
C ASN A 119 25.60 14.32 6.85
N GLN A 120 24.39 14.88 6.97
CA GLN A 120 24.15 16.08 7.75
C GLN A 120 24.48 15.88 9.23
N HIS A 121 24.07 14.74 9.79
CA HIS A 121 24.38 14.40 11.17
C HIS A 121 25.90 14.33 11.43
N THR A 122 26.65 13.65 10.56
CA THR A 122 28.12 13.56 10.65
C THR A 122 28.79 14.93 10.52
N LYS A 123 28.28 15.80 9.65
CA LYS A 123 28.76 17.19 9.54
C LYS A 123 28.49 17.98 10.82
N MET A 124 27.31 17.82 11.40
CA MET A 124 26.94 18.47 12.66
C MET A 124 27.87 18.04 13.80
N LEU A 125 28.17 16.75 13.94
CA LEU A 125 29.09 16.25 14.96
C LEU A 125 30.47 16.92 14.84
N LYS A 126 31.02 17.02 13.63
CA LYS A 126 32.30 17.70 13.38
C LYS A 126 32.26 19.20 13.69
N ARG A 127 31.12 19.86 13.45
CA ARG A 127 30.95 21.30 13.68
C ARG A 127 30.80 21.64 15.16
N LEU A 128 30.00 20.86 15.88
CA LEU A 128 29.67 21.10 17.30
C LEU A 128 30.66 20.44 18.27
N GLY A 129 31.40 19.43 17.81
CA GLY A 129 32.46 18.78 18.59
C GLY A 129 33.47 19.77 19.17
N GLY A 130 33.83 19.56 20.44
CA GLY A 130 34.68 20.49 21.20
C GLY A 130 34.00 21.78 21.65
N ARG A 131 32.73 22.03 21.27
CA ARG A 131 31.95 23.20 21.71
C ARG A 131 30.77 22.83 22.60
N VAL A 132 30.27 21.61 22.45
CA VAL A 132 29.15 21.05 23.22
C VAL A 132 29.58 19.74 23.84
N LEU A 133 29.00 19.35 24.98
CA LEU A 133 29.23 18.02 25.54
C LEU A 133 28.25 17.04 24.88
N ILE A 134 28.77 16.10 24.11
CA ILE A 134 27.97 15.02 23.52
C ILE A 134 28.19 13.74 24.29
N ARG A 135 27.11 13.08 24.68
CA ARG A 135 27.12 11.72 25.22
C ARG A 135 26.19 10.83 24.42
N SER A 136 26.63 9.60 24.20
CA SER A 136 25.93 8.63 23.36
C SER A 136 25.74 7.30 24.07
N ALA A 137 24.64 6.64 23.73
CA ALA A 137 24.44 5.23 23.97
C ALA A 137 23.42 4.67 22.95
N PRO A 138 23.55 3.41 22.49
CA PRO A 138 22.65 2.83 21.48
C PRO A 138 21.17 2.83 21.90
N HIS A 139 20.91 2.78 23.21
CA HIS A 139 19.58 2.73 23.78
C HIS A 139 18.93 4.13 23.92
N TYR A 140 19.62 5.24 23.63
CA TYR A 140 19.04 6.59 23.75
C TYR A 140 18.01 6.90 22.67
N HIS A 141 16.73 6.93 23.05
CA HIS A 141 15.67 7.19 22.10
C HIS A 141 14.67 8.26 22.57
N SER A 142 14.86 8.82 23.78
CA SER A 142 14.13 10.00 24.23
C SER A 142 14.33 11.20 23.30
N LYS A 143 13.30 12.04 23.18
CA LYS A 143 13.37 13.31 22.43
C LYS A 143 12.85 14.44 23.29
N VAL A 144 13.76 15.29 23.75
CA VAL A 144 13.42 16.39 24.66
C VAL A 144 14.38 17.55 24.45
N VAL A 145 13.86 18.77 24.57
CA VAL A 145 14.65 20.00 24.60
C VAL A 145 14.34 20.73 25.90
N LEU A 146 15.38 21.07 26.66
CA LEU A 146 15.29 21.85 27.89
C LEU A 146 16.23 23.04 27.77
N VAL A 147 15.78 24.22 28.18
CA VAL A 147 16.62 25.43 28.25
C VAL A 147 16.54 26.03 29.63
N ASP A 148 17.69 26.50 30.12
CA ASP A 148 17.84 27.18 31.42
C ASP A 148 17.20 26.40 32.60
N ALA A 149 17.34 25.07 32.57
CA ALA A 149 16.65 24.16 33.49
C ALA A 149 17.57 23.50 34.54
N LEU A 150 18.90 23.63 34.40
CA LEU A 150 19.86 22.88 35.22
C LEU A 150 20.19 23.53 36.57
N GLN A 151 19.99 24.83 36.72
CA GLN A 151 20.29 25.56 37.96
C GLN A 151 19.02 26.02 38.65
N SER A 152 18.98 25.96 39.98
CA SER A 152 17.82 26.41 40.76
C SER A 152 17.50 27.89 40.55
N SER A 153 18.50 28.73 40.28
CA SER A 153 18.33 30.16 39.94
C SER A 153 17.62 30.38 38.60
N ASP A 154 17.65 29.38 37.72
CA ASP A 154 17.18 29.50 36.33
C ASP A 154 15.76 28.96 36.16
N LEU A 155 15.27 28.18 37.13
CA LEU A 155 13.92 27.58 37.11
C LEU A 155 12.78 28.54 36.75
N PRO A 156 12.75 29.83 37.16
CA PRO A 156 11.72 30.77 36.74
C PRO A 156 11.70 31.04 35.22
N PHE A 157 12.83 30.82 34.54
CA PHE A 157 13.00 31.02 33.10
C PHE A 157 13.10 29.70 32.33
N ALA A 158 13.12 28.57 33.02
CA ALA A 158 13.23 27.25 32.41
C ALA A 158 12.07 26.99 31.45
N LYS A 159 12.40 26.45 30.28
CA LYS A 159 11.43 25.97 29.30
C LYS A 159 11.80 24.57 28.86
N GLY A 160 10.79 23.78 28.51
CA GLY A 160 10.98 22.41 28.08
C GLY A 160 9.91 21.97 27.10
N ILE A 161 10.27 21.06 26.21
CA ILE A 161 9.35 20.43 25.27
C ILE A 161 9.76 18.96 25.06
N LEU A 162 8.82 18.04 25.22
CA LEU A 162 8.96 16.62 24.90
C LEU A 162 8.38 16.35 23.51
N LEU A 163 9.07 15.55 22.71
CA LEU A 163 8.73 15.30 21.31
C LEU A 163 8.58 13.81 21.03
N THR A 164 7.74 13.47 20.05
CA THR A 164 7.77 12.16 19.39
C THR A 164 8.80 12.13 18.24
N ALA A 165 9.20 13.33 17.79
CA ALA A 165 10.07 13.64 16.67
C ALA A 165 11.56 13.60 17.02
N ASN A 166 12.37 13.08 16.09
CA ASN A 166 13.79 13.39 16.07
C ASN A 166 14.00 14.86 15.69
N LEU A 167 15.15 15.42 16.05
CA LEU A 167 15.54 16.79 15.73
C LEU A 167 16.05 16.91 14.28
N THR A 168 15.23 16.47 13.32
CA THR A 168 15.57 16.48 11.88
C THR A 168 14.52 17.24 11.08
N ARG A 169 14.94 17.76 9.92
CA ARG A 169 14.05 18.53 9.04
C ARG A 169 12.76 17.79 8.68
N GLU A 170 12.84 16.53 8.31
CA GLU A 170 11.65 15.76 7.91
C GLU A 170 10.70 15.47 9.06
N ALA A 171 11.25 15.24 10.26
CA ALA A 171 10.41 15.02 11.42
C ALA A 171 9.61 16.28 11.77
N PHE A 172 10.20 17.47 11.58
CA PHE A 172 9.50 18.73 11.80
C PHE A 172 8.58 19.20 10.67
N GLU A 173 8.82 18.78 9.42
CA GLU A 173 8.06 19.25 8.25
C GLU A 173 7.09 18.23 7.65
N ARG A 174 7.54 16.98 7.49
CA ARG A 174 6.88 15.99 6.64
C ARG A 174 6.11 14.94 7.44
N ASN A 175 6.74 14.38 8.47
CA ASN A 175 6.13 13.33 9.27
C ASN A 175 5.02 13.92 10.13
N GLU A 176 3.96 13.16 10.40
CA GLU A 176 3.00 13.51 11.43
C GLU A 176 3.58 13.11 12.80
N GLU A 177 4.08 14.09 13.54
CA GLU A 177 4.68 14.00 14.87
C GLU A 177 3.94 14.90 15.85
N LEU A 178 4.12 14.65 17.15
CA LEU A 178 3.56 15.45 18.23
C LEU A 178 4.68 15.99 19.12
N ALA A 179 4.41 17.10 19.77
CA ALA A 179 5.22 17.59 20.87
C ALA A 179 4.37 18.34 21.89
N VAL A 180 4.86 18.46 23.10
CA VAL A 180 4.16 19.15 24.19
C VAL A 180 5.13 19.91 25.09
N CYS A 181 4.79 21.17 25.35
CA CYS A 181 5.49 22.01 26.31
C CYS A 181 5.37 21.40 27.71
N LEU A 182 6.48 21.38 28.44
CA LEU A 182 6.54 20.85 29.79
C LEU A 182 6.18 21.93 30.82
N SER A 183 5.43 21.54 31.84
CA SER A 183 5.19 22.37 33.03
C SER A 183 6.49 22.54 33.84
N PRO A 184 6.57 23.52 34.76
CA PRO A 184 7.74 23.66 35.65
C PRO A 184 8.06 22.38 36.42
N GLU A 185 7.04 21.67 36.91
CA GLU A 185 7.21 20.41 37.65
C GLU A 185 7.73 19.28 36.72
N GLU A 186 7.18 19.20 35.51
CA GLU A 186 7.62 18.25 34.47
C GLU A 186 9.07 18.51 34.04
N ILE A 187 9.48 19.78 33.93
CA ILE A 187 10.87 20.17 33.67
C ILE A 187 11.79 19.65 34.78
N VAL A 188 11.42 19.87 36.04
CA VAL A 188 12.22 19.41 37.19
C VAL A 188 12.38 17.88 37.18
N GLU A 189 11.30 17.14 36.95
CA GLU A 189 11.34 15.67 36.85
C GLU A 189 12.20 15.21 35.67
N THR A 190 12.03 15.83 34.51
CA THR A 190 12.83 15.53 33.30
C THR A 190 14.31 15.79 33.54
N VAL A 191 14.67 16.91 34.18
CA VAL A 191 16.06 17.26 34.51
C VAL A 191 16.71 16.17 35.37
N LYS A 192 15.99 15.61 36.36
CA LYS A 192 16.52 14.51 37.18
C LYS A 192 16.90 13.30 36.31
N LEU A 193 16.01 12.90 35.40
CA LEU A 193 16.20 11.76 34.50
C LEU A 193 17.33 11.98 33.50
N VAL A 194 17.33 13.10 32.77
CA VAL A 194 18.37 13.36 31.76
C VAL A 194 19.73 13.55 32.40
N LYS A 195 19.80 14.14 33.61
CA LYS A 195 21.05 14.25 34.36
C LYS A 195 21.56 12.87 34.77
N TRP A 196 20.70 12.03 35.34
CA TRP A 196 21.08 10.65 35.66
C TRP A 196 21.56 9.91 34.41
N ALA A 197 20.76 9.89 33.35
CA ALA A 197 21.10 9.18 32.12
C ALA A 197 22.41 9.68 31.53
N MET A 198 22.57 11.00 31.39
CA MET A 198 23.80 11.58 30.84
C MET A 198 25.06 11.17 31.61
N PHE A 199 25.01 11.06 32.93
CA PHE A 199 26.21 10.76 33.74
C PHE A 199 26.39 9.28 34.11
N GLU A 200 25.31 8.52 34.17
CA GLU A 200 25.30 7.14 34.69
C GLU A 200 24.91 6.09 33.67
N TYR A 201 24.26 6.48 32.57
CA TYR A 201 23.71 5.56 31.58
C TYR A 201 24.36 5.69 30.19
N ALA A 202 25.04 6.82 29.92
CA ALA A 202 25.80 6.99 28.69
C ALA A 202 26.99 6.01 28.63
N GLU A 203 27.24 5.49 27.43
CA GLU A 203 28.32 4.52 27.17
C GLU A 203 29.52 5.19 26.47
N HIS A 204 29.27 6.31 25.80
CA HIS A 204 30.29 7.04 25.05
C HIS A 204 30.13 8.54 25.20
N GLU A 205 31.20 9.28 24.92
CA GLU A 205 31.22 10.72 24.90
C GLU A 205 32.13 11.27 23.80
N MET A 206 31.81 12.47 23.31
CA MET A 206 32.63 13.22 22.36
C MET A 206 33.01 14.54 23.00
N LEU A 207 34.29 14.67 23.37
CA LEU A 207 34.83 15.86 24.03
C LEU A 207 35.51 16.81 23.05
N ASP A 208 35.95 16.31 21.90
CA ASP A 208 36.56 17.07 20.81
C ASP A 208 35.70 16.94 19.52
N ASN A 209 36.30 17.25 18.36
CA ASN A 209 35.63 17.15 17.06
C ASN A 209 36.12 15.96 16.22
N VAL A 210 36.75 14.97 16.86
CA VAL A 210 37.41 13.85 16.18
C VAL A 210 36.56 12.59 16.27
N GLU A 211 36.47 11.95 17.43
CA GLU A 211 35.86 10.62 17.61
C GLU A 211 35.18 10.47 18.97
N PHE A 212 34.26 9.51 19.06
CA PHE A 212 33.66 9.10 20.34
C PHE A 212 34.64 8.24 21.13
N SER A 213 34.68 8.46 22.44
CA SER A 213 35.43 7.63 23.40
C SER A 213 34.47 7.00 24.40
N THR A 214 34.75 5.77 24.85
CA THR A 214 33.98 5.11 25.91
C THR A 214 34.00 5.95 27.18
N THR A 215 32.83 6.12 27.79
CA THR A 215 32.66 6.68 29.12
C THR A 215 32.07 5.61 30.04
N SER A 216 32.24 5.77 31.34
CA SER A 216 31.75 4.82 32.33
C SER A 216 30.84 5.52 33.31
N LYS A 217 29.85 4.77 33.82
CA LYS A 217 29.03 5.19 34.94
C LYS A 217 29.91 5.72 36.09
N GLN A 218 29.48 6.81 36.69
CA GLN A 218 30.25 7.51 37.73
C GLN A 218 29.83 7.07 39.14
N ASP A 219 28.68 6.42 39.27
CA ASP A 219 28.04 6.03 40.53
C ASP A 219 27.86 7.24 41.48
N LEU A 220 27.61 8.44 40.93
CA LEU A 220 27.45 9.71 41.66
C LEU A 220 26.00 10.17 41.74
N ILE A 221 25.16 9.75 40.79
CA ILE A 221 23.76 10.16 40.68
C ILE A 221 22.88 8.92 40.83
N ALA A 222 22.07 8.89 41.87
CA ALA A 222 21.06 7.83 42.02
C ALA A 222 19.95 7.98 40.97
N TYR A 223 19.37 6.86 40.55
CA TYR A 223 18.18 6.87 39.71
C TYR A 223 17.03 7.63 40.42
N PRO A 224 16.29 8.49 39.71
CA PRO A 224 15.20 9.26 40.32
C PRO A 224 13.96 8.39 40.57
N ASN A 225 13.68 8.08 41.83
CA ASN A 225 12.57 7.21 42.24
C ASN A 225 11.22 7.93 42.45
N GLU A 226 11.18 9.26 42.41
CA GLU A 226 9.98 10.07 42.70
C GLU A 226 9.58 10.91 41.47
N LEU A 227 9.02 10.23 40.47
CA LEU A 227 8.51 10.84 39.25
C LEU A 227 6.99 10.63 39.21
N ASN A 228 6.22 11.71 39.04
CA ASN A 228 4.76 11.67 39.08
C ASN A 228 4.13 12.04 37.73
N ARG A 229 4.82 12.82 36.91
CA ARG A 229 4.31 13.38 35.64
C ARG A 229 5.11 12.88 34.45
N ILE A 230 6.40 12.62 34.66
CA ILE A 230 7.28 12.01 33.67
C ILE A 230 7.43 10.52 33.97
N VAL A 231 7.27 9.71 32.94
CA VAL A 231 7.50 8.27 32.98
C VAL A 231 8.65 7.91 32.05
N CYS A 232 9.33 6.80 32.35
CA CYS A 232 10.53 6.39 31.65
C CYS A 232 10.58 4.87 31.44
N THR A 233 11.18 4.49 30.32
CA THR A 233 11.74 3.15 30.08
C THR A 233 13.25 3.25 30.24
N THR A 234 13.84 2.31 30.97
CA THR A 234 15.26 1.94 30.96
C THR A 234 15.37 0.42 30.96
N ASP A 235 16.59 -0.12 30.97
CA ASP A 235 16.87 -1.55 31.17
C ASP A 235 16.33 -2.16 32.49
N SER A 236 16.04 -1.31 33.47
CA SER A 236 15.76 -1.67 34.87
C SER A 236 14.47 -1.05 35.39
N HIS A 237 13.91 -0.06 34.70
CA HIS A 237 12.71 0.66 35.10
C HIS A 237 11.74 0.76 33.91
N HIS A 238 10.50 0.28 34.07
CA HIS A 238 9.50 0.19 33.00
C HIS A 238 8.21 0.97 33.30
N SER A 239 8.32 2.07 34.05
CA SER A 239 7.18 2.90 34.46
C SER A 239 6.34 3.39 33.27
N LEU A 240 6.96 3.61 32.12
CA LEU A 240 6.28 4.02 30.90
C LEU A 240 5.33 2.91 30.40
N ARG A 241 5.79 1.66 30.33
CA ARG A 241 4.95 0.50 29.97
C ARG A 241 3.78 0.32 30.92
N GLU A 242 4.04 0.43 32.22
CA GLU A 242 2.99 0.33 33.26
C GLU A 242 1.89 1.37 33.03
N HIS A 243 2.25 2.63 32.75
CA HIS A 243 1.28 3.69 32.49
C HIS A 243 0.58 3.54 31.14
N VAL A 244 1.25 3.04 30.09
CA VAL A 244 0.58 2.66 28.83
C VAL A 244 -0.51 1.64 29.11
N LEU A 245 -0.21 0.58 29.85
CA LEU A 245 -1.16 -0.46 30.19
C LEU A 245 -2.31 0.07 31.05
N ASN A 246 -2.03 0.93 32.02
CA ASN A 246 -3.07 1.55 32.86
C ASN A 246 -4.04 2.38 32.01
N LEU A 247 -3.53 3.25 31.12
CA LEU A 247 -4.38 4.06 30.24
C LEU A 247 -5.29 3.22 29.35
N ILE A 248 -4.79 2.09 28.84
CA ILE A 248 -5.57 1.14 28.04
C ILE A 248 -6.62 0.45 28.91
N ASN A 249 -6.23 -0.08 30.06
CA ASN A 249 -7.08 -0.91 30.92
C ASN A 249 -8.19 -0.10 31.61
N GLU A 250 -7.95 1.17 31.90
CA GLU A 250 -8.97 2.09 32.45
C GLU A 250 -10.04 2.45 31.42
N SER A 251 -9.74 2.38 30.12
CA SER A 251 -10.70 2.73 29.08
C SER A 251 -11.86 1.73 29.03
N SER A 252 -13.07 2.29 29.09
CA SER A 252 -14.36 1.64 29.09
C SER A 252 -15.25 2.04 27.90
N GLN A 253 -14.92 3.14 27.20
CA GLN A 253 -15.71 3.64 26.08
C GLN A 253 -14.90 3.95 24.83
N GLU A 254 -13.81 4.70 24.94
CA GLU A 254 -13.09 5.21 23.78
C GLU A 254 -11.58 5.26 24.05
N LEU A 255 -10.80 4.74 23.10
CA LEU A 255 -9.36 4.69 23.19
C LEU A 255 -8.76 5.10 21.84
N ILE A 256 -7.87 6.09 21.82
CA ILE A 256 -7.17 6.53 20.61
C ILE A 256 -5.67 6.37 20.84
N ILE A 257 -5.01 5.62 19.96
CA ILE A 257 -3.57 5.32 20.08
C ILE A 257 -2.89 5.61 18.75
N SER A 258 -1.80 6.36 18.79
CA SER A 258 -0.88 6.50 17.68
C SER A 258 0.47 5.88 18.02
N SER A 259 1.06 5.17 17.07
CA SER A 259 2.46 4.75 17.17
C SER A 259 3.04 4.50 15.77
N PHE A 260 4.34 4.75 15.64
CA PHE A 260 5.10 4.32 14.48
C PHE A 260 5.31 2.81 14.48
N GLY A 261 5.52 2.20 15.66
CA GLY A 261 5.88 0.80 15.78
C GLY A 261 5.03 -0.03 16.72
N TRP A 262 4.84 -1.29 16.31
CA TRP A 262 3.90 -2.25 16.89
C TRP A 262 4.54 -3.65 16.87
N GLN A 263 4.46 -4.39 17.97
CA GLN A 263 5.02 -5.75 18.09
C GLN A 263 3.93 -6.71 18.54
N GLU A 264 3.55 -7.65 17.67
CA GLU A 264 2.36 -8.51 17.80
C GLU A 264 2.25 -9.23 19.14
N ASP A 265 3.37 -9.73 19.67
CA ASP A 265 3.43 -10.54 20.88
C ASP A 265 3.61 -9.73 22.17
N HIS A 266 3.64 -8.40 22.09
CA HIS A 266 3.80 -7.54 23.26
C HIS A 266 2.46 -7.39 24.02
N GLU A 267 2.50 -7.38 25.35
CA GLU A 267 1.30 -7.35 26.22
C GLU A 267 0.37 -6.16 25.98
N VAL A 268 0.92 -5.02 25.56
CA VAL A 268 0.16 -3.83 25.15
C VAL A 268 -0.78 -4.14 23.98
N ILE A 269 -0.37 -4.96 23.01
CA ILE A 269 -1.24 -5.35 21.89
C ILE A 269 -2.40 -6.21 22.38
N GLU A 270 -2.13 -7.13 23.31
CA GLU A 270 -3.18 -7.94 23.94
C GLU A 270 -4.16 -7.10 24.74
N ALA A 271 -3.67 -6.11 25.50
CA ALA A 271 -4.52 -5.19 26.24
C ALA A 271 -5.44 -4.39 25.30
N ILE A 272 -4.91 -3.86 24.19
CA ILE A 272 -5.70 -3.16 23.15
C ILE A 272 -6.77 -4.09 22.57
N CYS A 273 -6.38 -5.30 22.15
CA CYS A 273 -7.30 -6.27 21.58
C CYS A 273 -8.39 -6.69 22.58
N SER A 274 -8.04 -6.82 23.86
CA SER A 274 -8.98 -7.13 24.94
C SER A 274 -10.02 -6.03 25.09
N ARG A 275 -9.61 -4.75 25.10
CA ARG A 275 -10.55 -3.61 25.13
C ARG A 275 -11.47 -3.57 23.92
N ALA A 276 -10.93 -3.74 22.71
CA ALA A 276 -11.74 -3.77 21.48
C ALA A 276 -12.80 -4.88 21.52
N LYS A 277 -12.42 -6.09 21.95
CA LYS A 277 -13.34 -7.24 22.11
C LYS A 277 -14.44 -7.00 23.16
N GLN A 278 -14.17 -6.14 24.15
CA GLN A 278 -15.14 -5.73 25.18
C GLN A 278 -16.08 -4.61 24.70
N GLY A 279 -15.94 -4.15 23.46
CA GLY A 279 -16.81 -3.12 22.88
C GLY A 279 -16.30 -1.68 23.07
N VAL A 280 -15.08 -1.49 23.60
CA VAL A 280 -14.45 -0.17 23.62
C VAL A 280 -14.18 0.28 22.18
N SER A 281 -14.53 1.52 21.85
CA SER A 281 -14.23 2.11 20.54
C SER A 281 -12.73 2.43 20.44
N VAL A 282 -11.96 1.47 19.94
CA VAL A 282 -10.51 1.60 19.75
C VAL A 282 -10.20 2.14 18.35
N THR A 283 -9.48 3.27 18.31
CA THR A 283 -8.93 3.87 17.09
C THR A 283 -7.40 3.83 17.12
N ILE A 284 -6.81 3.24 16.08
CA ILE A 284 -5.37 3.10 15.92
C ILE A 284 -4.90 3.96 14.74
N LEU A 285 -3.92 4.82 14.99
CA LEU A 285 -3.20 5.56 13.96
C LEU A 285 -1.82 4.91 13.80
N SER A 286 -1.54 4.39 12.62
CA SER A 286 -0.26 3.72 12.34
C SER A 286 0.32 4.15 11.01
N ARG A 287 1.64 4.05 10.87
CA ARG A 287 2.27 4.05 9.55
C ARG A 287 1.97 2.74 8.82
N VAL A 288 1.76 2.80 7.50
CA VAL A 288 1.68 1.60 6.65
C VAL A 288 3.10 1.04 6.47
N ARG A 289 3.39 -0.09 7.14
CA ARG A 289 4.70 -0.77 7.06
C ARG A 289 4.58 -2.28 7.28
N LEU A 290 5.47 -3.05 6.66
CA LEU A 290 5.47 -4.52 6.72
C LEU A 290 5.52 -5.05 8.15
N SER A 291 6.43 -4.51 8.97
CA SER A 291 6.68 -4.99 10.34
C SER A 291 5.53 -4.76 11.31
N SER A 292 4.54 -3.92 10.97
CA SER A 292 3.37 -3.68 11.81
C SER A 292 2.13 -4.42 11.35
N MET A 293 2.12 -4.96 10.13
CA MET A 293 0.94 -5.62 9.59
C MET A 293 0.38 -6.73 10.50
N PRO A 294 1.20 -7.62 11.11
CA PRO A 294 0.66 -8.66 11.99
C PRO A 294 -0.11 -8.09 13.18
N SER A 295 0.47 -7.12 13.91
CA SER A 295 -0.20 -6.45 15.03
C SER A 295 -1.47 -5.70 14.60
N LEU A 296 -1.43 -5.01 13.46
CA LEU A 296 -2.56 -4.21 12.97
C LEU A 296 -3.72 -5.10 12.51
N VAL A 297 -3.44 -6.22 11.82
CA VAL A 297 -4.47 -7.20 11.46
C VAL A 297 -5.10 -7.77 12.71
N LYS A 298 -4.30 -8.20 13.70
CA LYS A 298 -4.77 -8.70 15.00
C LYS A 298 -5.69 -7.70 15.72
N MET A 299 -5.39 -6.40 15.66
CA MET A 299 -6.23 -5.36 16.23
C MET A 299 -7.57 -5.18 15.48
N VAL A 300 -7.56 -5.20 14.14
CA VAL A 300 -8.82 -5.13 13.37
C VAL A 300 -9.67 -6.37 13.59
N GLU A 301 -9.07 -7.56 13.67
CA GLU A 301 -9.77 -8.80 14.04
C GLU A 301 -10.41 -8.72 15.44
N ALA A 302 -9.79 -7.98 16.36
CA ALA A 302 -10.34 -7.71 17.69
C ALA A 302 -11.44 -6.62 17.70
N GLY A 303 -11.67 -5.93 16.58
CA GLY A 303 -12.71 -4.90 16.44
C GLY A 303 -12.20 -3.45 16.43
N ALA A 304 -10.89 -3.21 16.45
CA ALA A 304 -10.35 -1.86 16.37
C ALA A 304 -10.46 -1.26 14.95
N LYS A 305 -10.58 0.06 14.85
CA LYS A 305 -10.45 0.80 13.58
C LYS A 305 -8.99 1.23 13.40
N VAL A 306 -8.38 0.82 12.29
CA VAL A 306 -6.97 1.11 12.02
C VAL A 306 -6.83 2.03 10.80
N PHE A 307 -6.25 3.20 11.03
CA PHE A 307 -5.89 4.17 9.99
C PHE A 307 -4.39 4.13 9.71
N GLY A 308 -4.07 3.91 8.44
CA GLY A 308 -2.73 3.83 7.88
C GLY A 308 -2.32 5.13 7.23
N PHE A 309 -1.18 5.66 7.66
CA PHE A 309 -0.56 6.87 7.13
C PHE A 309 0.73 6.53 6.40
N LYS A 310 1.14 7.40 5.48
CA LYS A 310 2.42 7.26 4.78
C LYS A 310 3.61 7.58 5.70
N TRP A 311 3.48 8.61 6.54
CA TRP A 311 4.59 9.18 7.30
C TRP A 311 4.36 9.32 8.81
N LEU A 312 3.26 8.76 9.34
CA LEU A 312 2.94 8.90 10.77
C LEU A 312 4.09 8.39 11.62
N HIS A 313 4.49 9.22 12.56
CA HIS A 313 5.50 8.90 13.54
C HIS A 313 5.16 9.36 14.96
N ALA A 314 4.02 10.04 15.14
CA ALA A 314 3.41 10.35 16.42
C ALA A 314 3.20 9.09 17.29
N LYS A 315 3.44 9.26 18.59
CA LYS A 315 3.35 8.24 19.63
C LYS A 315 2.60 8.83 20.81
N ALA A 316 1.34 8.46 20.92
CA ALA A 316 0.47 8.97 21.96
C ALA A 316 -0.68 8.01 22.25
N ILE A 317 -1.26 8.15 23.43
CA ILE A 317 -2.44 7.43 23.86
C ILE A 317 -3.38 8.40 24.57
N TRP A 318 -4.68 8.23 24.36
CA TRP A 318 -5.73 9.00 25.02
C TRP A 318 -6.94 8.11 25.28
N ASN A 319 -7.62 8.29 26.42
CA ASN A 319 -8.86 7.59 26.77
C ASN A 319 -10.01 8.54 27.14
N GLU A 320 -11.23 8.01 27.23
CA GLU A 320 -12.45 8.81 27.44
C GLU A 320 -12.48 9.61 28.76
N HIS A 321 -11.63 9.27 29.73
CA HIS A 321 -11.52 9.97 31.01
C HIS A 321 -10.71 11.27 30.90
N ASN A 322 -10.28 11.66 29.69
CA ASN A 322 -9.32 12.74 29.45
C ASN A 322 -8.00 12.51 30.20
N HIS A 323 -7.57 11.26 30.23
CA HIS A 323 -6.19 10.90 30.52
C HIS A 323 -5.48 10.60 29.21
N GLY A 324 -4.22 10.99 29.11
CA GLY A 324 -3.42 10.69 27.93
C GLY A 324 -1.93 10.76 28.21
N MET A 325 -1.14 10.45 27.19
CA MET A 325 0.30 10.51 27.26
C MET A 325 0.87 10.75 25.87
N ILE A 326 1.89 11.60 25.80
CA ILE A 326 2.77 11.72 24.64
C ILE A 326 4.12 11.15 25.04
N MET A 327 4.73 10.34 24.17
CA MET A 327 5.96 9.62 24.49
C MET A 327 6.90 9.52 23.30
N SER A 328 8.18 9.25 23.55
CA SER A 328 9.14 8.93 22.50
C SER A 328 9.14 7.45 22.08
N ALA A 329 8.55 6.58 22.92
CA ALA A 329 8.49 5.12 22.78
C ALA A 329 7.52 4.60 21.72
N ASN A 330 7.99 3.67 20.89
CA ASN A 330 7.10 2.80 20.10
C ASN A 330 6.45 1.74 21.00
N LEU A 331 5.33 1.15 20.56
CA LEU A 331 4.65 0.08 21.29
C LEU A 331 5.25 -1.29 20.94
N GLN A 332 6.53 -1.43 21.29
CA GLN A 332 7.40 -2.58 21.04
C GLN A 332 8.39 -2.73 22.20
N GLU A 333 9.03 -3.90 22.30
CA GLU A 333 9.97 -4.24 23.38
C GLU A 333 11.10 -3.23 23.53
N HIS A 334 11.67 -2.77 22.41
CA HIS A 334 12.72 -1.75 22.48
C HIS A 334 12.24 -0.42 23.09
N GLY A 335 10.99 -0.03 22.85
CA GLY A 335 10.43 1.22 23.41
C GLY A 335 9.94 1.10 24.85
N LEU A 336 9.47 -0.08 25.24
CA LEU A 336 8.76 -0.29 26.51
C LEU A 336 9.56 -1.08 27.56
N ASP A 337 10.61 -1.80 27.15
CA ASP A 337 11.32 -2.76 28.02
C ASP A 337 12.85 -2.60 28.07
N SER A 338 13.49 -1.89 27.13
CA SER A 338 14.97 -1.89 27.08
C SER A 338 15.63 -0.58 26.64
N GLY A 339 14.94 0.30 25.92
CA GLY A 339 15.46 1.61 25.52
C GLY A 339 15.46 2.63 26.66
N PHE A 340 16.05 3.80 26.41
CA PHE A 340 15.85 5.01 27.20
C PHE A 340 14.81 5.89 26.51
N GLU A 341 13.57 5.81 27.00
CA GLU A 341 12.42 6.52 26.44
C GLU A 341 11.73 7.34 27.53
N LEU A 342 11.09 8.44 27.14
CA LEU A 342 10.36 9.33 28.05
C LEU A 342 8.91 9.48 27.60
N GLY A 343 8.02 9.60 28.57
CA GLY A 343 6.61 9.97 28.37
C GLY A 343 6.18 11.02 29.37
N VAL A 344 5.22 11.85 28.99
CA VAL A 344 4.58 12.82 29.87
C VAL A 344 3.09 12.52 29.99
N LEU A 345 2.62 12.38 31.22
CA LEU A 345 1.22 12.14 31.54
C LEU A 345 0.42 13.45 31.38
N LEU A 346 -0.65 13.39 30.60
CA LEU A 346 -1.52 14.50 30.30
C LEU A 346 -2.89 14.27 30.92
N ASN A 347 -3.44 15.30 31.57
CA ASN A 347 -4.77 15.29 32.15
C ASN A 347 -5.49 16.61 31.82
N GLY A 348 -6.82 16.63 31.94
CA GLY A 348 -7.62 17.84 31.78
C GLY A 348 -7.49 18.45 30.38
N ASP A 349 -7.24 19.77 30.31
CA ASP A 349 -7.22 20.51 29.04
C ASP A 349 -6.12 20.02 28.08
N ARG A 350 -4.94 19.65 28.58
CA ARG A 350 -3.84 19.10 27.74
C ARG A 350 -4.22 17.75 27.12
N ALA A 351 -4.90 16.89 27.87
CA ALA A 351 -5.39 15.62 27.33
C ALA A 351 -6.53 15.82 26.32
N LYS A 352 -7.41 16.81 26.55
CA LYS A 352 -8.44 17.17 25.58
C LYS A 352 -7.82 17.70 24.28
N GLN A 353 -6.80 18.56 24.36
CA GLN A 353 -6.03 19.02 23.20
C GLN A 353 -5.36 17.86 22.46
N LEU A 354 -4.79 16.90 23.19
CA LEU A 354 -4.26 15.67 22.58
C LEU A 354 -5.34 14.92 21.80
N LYS A 355 -6.53 14.74 22.37
CA LYS A 355 -7.68 14.14 21.66
C LYS A 355 -7.98 14.89 20.37
N GLU A 356 -8.09 16.22 20.44
CA GLU A 356 -8.38 17.08 19.28
C GLU A 356 -7.32 16.92 18.19
N CYS A 357 -6.03 16.86 18.54
CA CYS A 357 -4.94 16.55 17.62
C CYS A 357 -5.10 15.16 16.97
N LEU A 358 -5.31 14.10 17.76
CA LEU A 358 -5.42 12.73 17.25
C LEU A 358 -6.67 12.53 16.37
N VAL A 359 -7.81 13.09 16.78
CA VAL A 359 -9.03 13.10 15.97
C VAL A 359 -8.79 13.88 14.69
N ALA A 360 -8.18 15.05 14.75
CA ALA A 360 -7.86 15.83 13.56
C ALA A 360 -6.92 15.08 12.62
N LEU A 361 -5.91 14.34 13.13
CA LEU A 361 -5.06 13.47 12.30
C LEU A 361 -5.86 12.36 11.62
N SER A 362 -6.82 11.74 12.31
CA SER A 362 -7.67 10.67 11.75
C SER A 362 -8.75 11.18 10.77
N ALA A 363 -9.26 12.40 11.00
CA ALA A 363 -10.37 12.99 10.26
C ALA A 363 -9.92 13.86 9.07
N ASN A 364 -8.73 14.45 9.14
CA ASN A 364 -8.22 15.32 8.09
C ASN A 364 -7.54 14.48 7.00
N SER A 365 -8.34 14.12 6.00
CA SER A 365 -7.91 13.37 4.84
C SER A 365 -6.95 14.20 3.98
N THR A 366 -5.64 13.96 4.09
CA THR A 366 -4.87 13.91 2.85
C THR A 366 -5.36 12.69 2.06
N SER A 367 -5.21 12.69 0.73
CA SER A 367 -5.59 11.55 -0.13
C SER A 367 -4.92 10.21 0.22
N ASP A 368 -4.05 10.22 1.23
CA ASP A 368 -3.06 9.20 1.50
C ASP A 368 -3.38 8.40 2.79
N ILE A 369 -4.39 8.82 3.57
CA ILE A 369 -4.86 8.04 4.73
C ILE A 369 -5.72 6.88 4.24
N LYS A 370 -5.36 5.68 4.70
CA LYS A 370 -6.02 4.42 4.35
C LYS A 370 -6.65 3.79 5.58
N GLU A 371 -7.72 3.05 5.42
CA GLU A 371 -8.30 2.22 6.47
C GLU A 371 -7.91 0.76 6.19
N LEU A 372 -7.49 0.02 7.23
CA LEU A 372 -7.26 -1.42 7.10
C LEU A 372 -8.58 -2.15 7.23
N VAL A 373 -9.01 -2.78 6.14
CA VAL A 373 -10.27 -3.52 6.04
C VAL A 373 -9.95 -5.01 5.89
N LEU A 374 -10.65 -5.83 6.67
CA LEU A 374 -10.60 -7.29 6.58
C LEU A 374 -11.87 -7.83 5.92
N ASN A 375 -11.79 -9.04 5.33
CA ASN A 375 -12.93 -9.77 4.78
C ASN A 375 -13.76 -8.96 3.77
N SER A 376 -13.09 -8.14 2.97
CA SER A 376 -13.72 -7.33 1.93
C SER A 376 -13.76 -8.07 0.60
N THR A 377 -14.62 -7.62 -0.31
CA THR A 377 -14.71 -8.18 -1.66
C THR A 377 -14.00 -7.28 -2.66
N LEU A 378 -13.63 -7.81 -3.83
CA LEU A 378 -12.98 -7.01 -4.87
C LEU A 378 -13.76 -5.73 -5.17
N CYS A 379 -15.08 -5.82 -5.31
CA CYS A 379 -15.93 -4.69 -5.69
C CYS A 379 -16.34 -3.75 -4.56
N SER A 380 -15.97 -4.04 -3.31
CA SER A 380 -16.10 -3.02 -2.26
C SER A 380 -15.01 -1.94 -2.38
N HIS A 381 -14.05 -2.11 -3.30
CA HIS A 381 -12.96 -1.16 -3.51
C HIS A 381 -12.96 -0.62 -4.95
N LYS A 382 -12.50 0.63 -5.10
CA LYS A 382 -12.32 1.29 -6.39
C LYS A 382 -11.00 2.03 -6.43
N GLY A 383 -10.26 1.87 -7.53
CA GLY A 383 -8.95 2.47 -7.70
C GLY A 383 -7.87 1.71 -6.94
N GLU A 384 -6.81 2.42 -6.55
CA GLU A 384 -5.64 1.81 -5.92
C GLU A 384 -5.96 1.25 -4.53
N ILE A 385 -5.60 -0.02 -4.34
CA ILE A 385 -5.57 -0.72 -3.06
C ILE A 385 -4.16 -1.23 -2.76
N GLN A 386 -3.83 -1.37 -1.47
CA GLN A 386 -2.68 -2.16 -1.04
C GLN A 386 -3.17 -3.35 -0.24
N TYR A 387 -2.75 -4.57 -0.59
CA TYR A 387 -3.20 -5.79 0.09
C TYR A 387 -2.03 -6.54 0.70
N TRP A 388 -2.26 -7.14 1.86
CA TRP A 388 -1.27 -7.88 2.64
C TRP A 388 -1.41 -9.38 2.42
N GLN A 389 -0.36 -10.02 1.90
CA GLN A 389 -0.37 -11.47 1.71
C GLN A 389 1.05 -12.04 1.74
N GLY A 390 1.20 -13.20 2.39
CA GLY A 390 2.47 -13.93 2.41
C GLY A 390 3.64 -13.13 2.96
N GLY A 391 3.40 -12.29 3.98
CA GLY A 391 4.45 -11.47 4.58
C GLY A 391 4.83 -10.22 3.78
N THR A 392 4.10 -9.87 2.72
CA THR A 392 4.41 -8.70 1.88
C THR A 392 3.19 -7.85 1.53
N LEU A 393 3.42 -6.56 1.27
CA LEU A 393 2.42 -5.62 0.78
C LEU A 393 2.51 -5.52 -0.74
N HIS A 394 1.37 -5.69 -1.40
CA HIS A 394 1.24 -5.58 -2.85
C HIS A 394 0.25 -4.47 -3.22
N THR A 395 0.41 -3.88 -4.40
CA THR A 395 -0.50 -2.86 -4.93
C THR A 395 -1.30 -3.41 -6.10
N ALA A 396 -2.58 -3.07 -6.18
CA ALA A 396 -3.43 -3.31 -7.34
C ALA A 396 -4.37 -2.12 -7.57
N SER A 397 -4.89 -1.94 -8.78
CA SER A 397 -5.89 -0.92 -9.09
C SER A 397 -7.17 -1.60 -9.55
N VAL A 398 -8.24 -1.47 -8.76
CA VAL A 398 -9.52 -2.14 -9.01
C VAL A 398 -10.40 -1.28 -9.92
N SER A 399 -10.91 -1.87 -11.00
CA SER A 399 -11.89 -1.24 -11.92
C SER A 399 -13.24 -1.97 -11.95
N ASP A 400 -14.32 -1.25 -12.25
CA ASP A 400 -15.68 -1.81 -12.34
C ASP A 400 -15.80 -2.82 -13.50
N SER A 401 -15.14 -2.56 -14.62
CA SER A 401 -15.13 -3.47 -15.76
C SER A 401 -13.84 -3.38 -16.55
N MET A 402 -13.49 -4.46 -17.24
CA MET A 402 -12.37 -4.53 -18.19
C MET A 402 -12.78 -5.39 -19.39
N THR A 403 -12.42 -4.95 -20.60
CA THR A 403 -12.61 -5.74 -21.82
C THR A 403 -11.28 -6.32 -22.28
N LYS A 404 -11.29 -7.60 -22.68
CA LYS A 404 -10.14 -8.30 -23.27
C LYS A 404 -10.54 -8.91 -24.60
N GLU A 405 -9.81 -8.57 -25.65
CA GLU A 405 -9.98 -9.19 -26.96
C GLU A 405 -9.25 -10.55 -26.99
N VAL A 406 -9.93 -11.57 -27.50
CA VAL A 406 -9.40 -12.92 -27.71
C VAL A 406 -9.26 -13.15 -29.23
N PRO A 407 -8.23 -13.90 -29.69
CA PRO A 407 -8.06 -14.17 -31.10
C PRO A 407 -9.33 -14.71 -31.76
N ALA A 408 -9.61 -14.23 -32.97
CA ALA A 408 -10.75 -14.68 -33.74
C ALA A 408 -10.63 -16.19 -34.05
N LEU A 409 -11.78 -16.87 -34.00
CA LEU A 409 -11.91 -18.26 -34.39
C LEU A 409 -12.46 -18.33 -35.80
N THR A 410 -12.06 -19.33 -36.58
CA THR A 410 -12.66 -19.60 -37.89
C THR A 410 -13.56 -20.81 -37.76
N ALA A 411 -14.85 -20.63 -38.03
CA ALA A 411 -15.81 -21.74 -38.07
C ALA A 411 -15.49 -22.69 -39.23
N GLU A 412 -15.81 -23.97 -39.08
CA GLU A 412 -15.66 -24.93 -40.17
C GLU A 412 -16.87 -24.93 -41.13
N CYS A 413 -18.03 -24.45 -40.67
CA CYS A 413 -19.27 -24.41 -41.42
C CYS A 413 -20.07 -23.14 -41.08
N LEU A 414 -20.70 -22.51 -42.07
CA LEU A 414 -21.57 -21.33 -41.85
C LEU A 414 -22.78 -21.59 -40.94
N THR A 415 -23.13 -22.87 -40.73
CA THR A 415 -24.21 -23.27 -39.82
C THR A 415 -23.72 -23.53 -38.39
N ASP A 416 -22.44 -23.32 -38.11
CA ASP A 416 -21.80 -23.62 -36.83
C ASP A 416 -20.86 -22.47 -36.44
N LEU A 417 -21.48 -21.34 -36.06
CA LEU A 417 -20.78 -20.11 -35.66
C LEU A 417 -20.72 -19.96 -34.13
N ASP A 418 -21.15 -20.97 -33.38
CA ASP A 418 -21.23 -20.97 -31.91
C ASP A 418 -19.93 -21.49 -31.28
N LEU A 419 -18.79 -20.99 -31.76
CA LEU A 419 -17.48 -21.39 -31.25
C LEU A 419 -17.08 -20.57 -30.02
N GLU A 420 -16.65 -21.27 -28.98
CA GLU A 420 -16.06 -20.67 -27.77
C GLU A 420 -14.55 -20.94 -27.70
N PRO A 421 -13.70 -19.90 -27.55
CA PRO A 421 -12.28 -20.09 -27.31
C PRO A 421 -12.05 -20.55 -25.87
N VAL A 422 -10.89 -21.17 -25.64
CA VAL A 422 -10.40 -21.38 -24.27
C VAL A 422 -10.01 -20.02 -23.69
N LEU A 423 -10.80 -19.53 -22.74
CA LEU A 423 -10.51 -18.25 -22.09
C LEU A 423 -9.30 -18.37 -21.16
N PRO A 424 -8.45 -17.32 -21.06
CA PRO A 424 -7.40 -17.25 -20.05
C PRO A 424 -7.97 -17.40 -18.64
N LYS A 425 -7.26 -18.08 -17.74
CA LYS A 425 -7.64 -18.12 -16.31
C LYS A 425 -7.63 -16.70 -15.74
N THR A 426 -8.82 -16.17 -15.46
CA THR A 426 -8.99 -14.86 -14.84
C THR A 426 -8.81 -14.96 -13.33
N ASN A 427 -7.97 -14.09 -12.79
CA ASN A 427 -7.77 -13.93 -11.35
C ASN A 427 -7.63 -12.42 -11.10
N TRP A 428 -8.27 -11.93 -10.05
CA TRP A 428 -8.23 -10.54 -9.64
C TRP A 428 -6.79 -10.00 -9.50
N LYS A 429 -5.82 -10.84 -9.12
CA LYS A 429 -4.41 -10.42 -9.03
C LYS A 429 -3.81 -9.98 -10.36
N ASN A 430 -4.16 -10.69 -11.43
CA ASN A 430 -3.68 -10.42 -12.79
C ASN A 430 -4.66 -9.52 -13.56
N THR A 431 -5.90 -9.44 -13.11
CA THR A 431 -6.99 -8.71 -13.76
C THR A 431 -7.92 -8.15 -12.67
N PRO A 432 -7.48 -7.09 -11.97
CA PRO A 432 -8.19 -6.51 -10.83
C PRO A 432 -9.41 -5.72 -11.31
N SER A 433 -10.43 -6.44 -11.77
CA SER A 433 -11.67 -5.85 -12.21
C SER A 433 -12.86 -6.69 -11.76
N CYS A 434 -13.91 -6.01 -11.30
CA CYS A 434 -15.17 -6.61 -10.92
C CYS A 434 -15.76 -7.48 -12.02
N GLN A 435 -15.73 -7.00 -13.27
CA GLN A 435 -16.21 -7.74 -14.43
C GLN A 435 -15.17 -7.75 -15.53
N VAL A 436 -14.86 -8.93 -16.06
CA VAL A 436 -13.95 -9.08 -17.20
C VAL A 436 -14.75 -9.60 -18.39
N GLU A 437 -14.98 -8.73 -19.35
CA GLU A 437 -15.65 -9.07 -20.61
C GLU A 437 -14.61 -9.54 -21.63
N TYR A 438 -14.69 -10.80 -22.03
CA TYR A 438 -13.91 -11.33 -23.15
C TYR A 438 -14.72 -11.18 -24.44
N LYS A 439 -14.12 -10.55 -25.45
CA LYS A 439 -14.72 -10.40 -26.79
C LYS A 439 -13.94 -11.19 -27.80
N TRP A 440 -14.65 -11.85 -28.71
CA TRP A 440 -14.04 -12.51 -29.87
C TRP A 440 -14.98 -12.49 -31.06
N GLN A 441 -14.39 -12.79 -32.21
CA GLN A 441 -15.11 -12.96 -33.46
C GLN A 441 -15.05 -14.41 -33.87
N VAL A 442 -16.17 -14.93 -34.37
CA VAL A 442 -16.21 -16.18 -35.11
C VAL A 442 -16.36 -15.82 -36.59
N LEU A 443 -15.24 -15.95 -37.31
CA LEU A 443 -15.15 -15.72 -38.74
C LEU A 443 -15.79 -16.88 -39.50
N PRO A 444 -16.53 -16.59 -40.58
CA PRO A 444 -17.07 -17.63 -41.42
C PRO A 444 -15.96 -18.44 -42.13
N PRO A 445 -16.16 -19.75 -42.38
CA PRO A 445 -15.25 -20.51 -43.23
C PRO A 445 -15.23 -19.93 -44.64
N GLU A 446 -14.04 -19.86 -45.23
CA GLU A 446 -13.86 -19.48 -46.63
C GLU A 446 -13.56 -20.70 -47.51
N LEU A 447 -14.01 -20.63 -48.76
CA LEU A 447 -13.68 -21.63 -49.77
C LEU A 447 -12.16 -21.58 -50.07
N PRO A 448 -11.41 -22.67 -49.88
CA PRO A 448 -9.98 -22.70 -50.20
C PRO A 448 -9.69 -22.47 -51.69
N ALA A 449 -8.50 -21.95 -52.02
CA ALA A 449 -8.13 -21.68 -53.41
C ALA A 449 -8.04 -22.95 -54.30
N ASN A 450 -7.69 -24.10 -53.72
CA ASN A 450 -7.37 -25.33 -54.45
C ASN A 450 -8.55 -26.32 -54.57
N CYS A 451 -9.78 -25.82 -54.61
CA CYS A 451 -10.99 -26.64 -54.70
C CYS A 451 -11.34 -27.06 -56.13
N LYS A 452 -11.84 -28.29 -56.32
CA LYS A 452 -12.44 -28.73 -57.59
C LYS A 452 -13.96 -28.72 -57.50
N GLU A 453 -14.65 -28.14 -58.49
CA GLU A 453 -16.11 -28.16 -58.56
C GLU A 453 -16.61 -29.60 -58.77
N VAL A 454 -17.64 -29.97 -58.01
CA VAL A 454 -18.31 -31.26 -58.09
C VAL A 454 -19.54 -31.07 -58.95
N MET A 455 -19.61 -31.83 -60.05
CA MET A 455 -20.71 -31.79 -61.01
C MET A 455 -21.53 -33.07 -60.89
N TRP A 456 -22.82 -33.02 -61.18
CA TRP A 456 -23.64 -34.22 -61.38
C TRP A 456 -23.78 -34.52 -62.87
N GLU A 457 -23.92 -35.80 -63.19
CA GLU A 457 -23.94 -36.31 -64.56
C GLU A 457 -25.36 -36.74 -64.94
N GLU A 458 -25.94 -36.06 -65.91
CA GLU A 458 -27.18 -36.48 -66.57
C GLU A 458 -26.81 -37.36 -67.78
N LYS A 459 -27.28 -38.60 -67.79
CA LYS A 459 -27.09 -39.53 -68.90
C LYS A 459 -28.26 -39.39 -69.86
N GLN A 460 -28.07 -38.66 -70.95
CA GLN A 460 -29.02 -38.60 -72.04
C GLN A 460 -28.65 -39.63 -73.12
N GLU A 461 -29.60 -40.48 -73.48
CA GLU A 461 -29.42 -41.38 -74.62
C GLU A 461 -29.52 -40.58 -75.92
N VAL A 462 -28.48 -40.63 -76.74
CA VAL A 462 -28.52 -40.02 -78.08
C VAL A 462 -29.47 -40.86 -78.94
N PRO A 463 -30.54 -40.28 -79.50
CA PRO A 463 -31.38 -41.00 -80.46
C PRO A 463 -30.52 -41.33 -81.68
N ASP A 464 -30.41 -42.61 -82.03
CA ASP A 464 -29.77 -43.04 -83.28
C ASP A 464 -30.50 -42.34 -84.43
N LYS A 465 -29.81 -41.42 -85.12
CA LYS A 465 -30.31 -40.85 -86.36
C LYS A 465 -30.51 -42.00 -87.35
N ALA A 466 -31.75 -42.20 -87.76
CA ALA A 466 -32.10 -43.08 -88.85
C ALA A 466 -31.45 -42.55 -90.14
N GLU A 467 -30.37 -43.21 -90.58
CA GLU A 467 -29.93 -43.15 -91.97
C GLU A 467 -30.68 -44.24 -92.75
N ASP A 468 -31.68 -43.81 -93.51
CA ASP A 468 -32.25 -44.63 -94.58
C ASP A 468 -31.31 -44.62 -95.78
N SER A 469 -30.60 -45.73 -96.02
CA SER A 469 -30.61 -46.41 -97.32
C SER A 469 -29.73 -47.67 -97.33
N VAL A 470 -30.42 -48.81 -97.34
CA VAL A 470 -30.19 -50.06 -98.09
C VAL A 470 -28.75 -50.42 -98.49
N SER A 471 -28.16 -51.43 -97.81
CA SER A 471 -27.86 -52.73 -98.46
C SER A 471 -27.27 -53.79 -97.50
N ASN A 472 -27.91 -54.95 -97.55
CA ASN A 472 -27.46 -56.34 -97.35
C ASN A 472 -26.36 -56.75 -96.33
N LYS A 473 -26.79 -57.76 -95.54
CA LYS A 473 -26.07 -58.88 -94.89
C LYS A 473 -25.44 -58.70 -93.49
N ALA A 474 -26.08 -59.43 -92.57
CA ALA A 474 -25.54 -60.26 -91.49
C ALA A 474 -24.81 -59.64 -90.27
N ASN A 475 -25.12 -60.23 -89.10
CA ASN A 475 -24.55 -60.08 -87.75
C ASN A 475 -24.97 -58.87 -86.88
N ARG A 476 -26.03 -59.09 -86.09
CA ARG A 476 -26.42 -58.26 -84.94
C ARG A 476 -25.48 -58.50 -83.74
N LYS A 477 -24.50 -57.62 -83.53
CA LYS A 477 -24.03 -57.27 -82.17
C LYS A 477 -24.80 -56.04 -81.72
N LYS A 478 -25.59 -56.13 -80.64
CA LYS A 478 -26.26 -54.96 -80.01
C LYS A 478 -25.19 -53.93 -79.64
N LYS A 479 -25.13 -52.81 -80.38
CA LYS A 479 -24.36 -51.62 -79.98
C LYS A 479 -24.93 -51.14 -78.64
N LYS A 480 -24.08 -50.98 -77.63
CA LYS A 480 -24.47 -50.29 -76.39
C LYS A 480 -24.91 -48.86 -76.77
N PRO A 481 -26.04 -48.35 -76.25
CA PRO A 481 -26.51 -47.01 -76.59
C PRO A 481 -25.42 -45.98 -76.32
N LYS A 482 -25.21 -45.07 -77.28
CA LYS A 482 -24.31 -43.92 -77.09
C LYS A 482 -24.98 -42.97 -76.11
N VAL A 483 -24.57 -43.05 -74.85
CA VAL A 483 -25.01 -42.13 -73.80
C VAL A 483 -24.14 -40.89 -73.88
N ASN A 484 -24.77 -39.73 -74.08
CA ASN A 484 -24.12 -38.44 -73.90
C ASN A 484 -24.22 -38.07 -72.41
N VAL A 485 -23.08 -37.80 -71.78
CA VAL A 485 -23.03 -37.43 -70.38
C VAL A 485 -22.95 -35.90 -70.30
N ILE A 486 -24.02 -35.26 -69.86
CA ILE A 486 -24.06 -33.81 -69.64
C ILE A 486 -23.71 -33.56 -68.17
N LYS A 487 -22.74 -32.68 -67.93
CA LYS A 487 -22.31 -32.32 -66.57
C LYS A 487 -23.00 -31.02 -66.15
N HIS A 488 -23.73 -31.08 -65.05
CA HIS A 488 -24.43 -29.93 -64.47
C HIS A 488 -23.80 -29.53 -63.14
N SER A 489 -23.71 -28.23 -62.90
CA SER A 489 -23.35 -27.69 -61.59
C SER A 489 -24.52 -27.88 -60.62
N TYR A 490 -24.21 -28.07 -59.34
CA TYR A 490 -25.20 -27.87 -58.28
C TYR A 490 -25.42 -26.37 -58.06
N ASP A 491 -26.62 -26.01 -57.57
CA ASP A 491 -26.93 -24.66 -57.09
C ASP A 491 -27.47 -24.75 -55.65
N PRO A 492 -26.77 -24.19 -54.64
CA PRO A 492 -25.45 -23.57 -54.71
C PRO A 492 -24.33 -24.56 -55.08
N LYS A 493 -23.22 -24.04 -55.62
CA LYS A 493 -22.11 -24.84 -56.15
C LYS A 493 -21.43 -25.68 -55.08
N VAL A 494 -21.13 -26.93 -55.42
CA VAL A 494 -20.43 -27.88 -54.55
C VAL A 494 -19.00 -28.05 -55.01
N TYR A 495 -18.08 -28.08 -54.06
CA TYR A 495 -16.65 -28.19 -54.26
C TYR A 495 -16.08 -29.37 -53.45
N GLN A 496 -14.91 -29.86 -53.85
CA GLN A 496 -14.18 -30.91 -53.17
C GLN A 496 -12.73 -30.48 -52.89
N VAL A 497 -12.29 -30.73 -51.65
CA VAL A 497 -10.91 -30.58 -51.19
C VAL A 497 -10.52 -31.84 -50.41
N GLY A 498 -9.59 -32.62 -50.95
CA GLY A 498 -9.29 -33.95 -50.42
C GLY A 498 -10.56 -34.81 -50.35
N ASN A 499 -10.88 -35.32 -49.16
CA ASN A 499 -12.08 -36.12 -48.89
C ASN A 499 -13.30 -35.30 -48.44
N ARG A 500 -13.16 -33.97 -48.26
CA ARG A 500 -14.24 -33.10 -47.79
C ARG A 500 -15.02 -32.50 -48.98
N LYS A 501 -16.34 -32.45 -48.84
CA LYS A 501 -17.25 -31.72 -49.74
C LYS A 501 -17.62 -30.38 -49.10
N LEU A 502 -17.61 -29.31 -49.89
CA LEU A 502 -17.92 -27.95 -49.44
C LEU A 502 -19.03 -27.38 -50.32
N ILE A 503 -20.06 -26.79 -49.73
CA ILE A 503 -21.11 -26.07 -50.47
C ILE A 503 -20.81 -24.59 -50.37
N ALA A 504 -20.54 -23.96 -51.51
CA ALA A 504 -20.09 -22.57 -51.56
C ALA A 504 -21.27 -21.61 -51.74
N VAL A 505 -21.37 -20.64 -50.84
CA VAL A 505 -22.37 -19.58 -50.87
C VAL A 505 -21.70 -18.27 -51.29
N THR A 506 -22.24 -17.61 -52.31
CA THR A 506 -21.74 -16.33 -52.86
C THR A 506 -22.55 -15.11 -52.39
N GLU A 507 -23.84 -15.32 -52.10
CA GLU A 507 -24.80 -14.29 -51.68
C GLU A 507 -25.65 -14.84 -50.54
N SER A 508 -26.14 -13.94 -49.69
CA SER A 508 -26.71 -14.35 -48.42
C SER A 508 -28.02 -15.12 -48.51
N ASP A 509 -28.72 -15.00 -49.62
CA ASP A 509 -30.05 -15.55 -49.81
C ASP A 509 -29.99 -17.02 -50.27
N ASN A 510 -28.78 -17.52 -50.58
CA ASN A 510 -28.55 -18.91 -50.98
C ASN A 510 -28.19 -19.86 -49.81
N LEU A 511 -28.22 -19.37 -48.56
CA LEU A 511 -27.89 -20.20 -47.39
C LEU A 511 -28.94 -21.30 -47.15
N LEU A 512 -30.23 -21.00 -47.33
CA LEU A 512 -31.31 -22.00 -47.19
C LEU A 512 -31.19 -23.10 -48.25
N GLY A 513 -30.87 -22.74 -49.49
CA GLY A 513 -30.57 -23.69 -50.57
C GLY A 513 -29.38 -24.58 -50.24
N ALA A 514 -28.31 -24.00 -49.68
CA ALA A 514 -27.14 -24.76 -49.24
C ALA A 514 -27.46 -25.74 -48.09
N ILE A 515 -28.28 -25.34 -47.11
CA ILE A 515 -28.73 -26.20 -46.01
C ILE A 515 -29.56 -27.38 -46.52
N GLN A 516 -30.52 -27.11 -47.42
CA GLN A 516 -31.35 -28.16 -48.03
C GLN A 516 -30.51 -29.13 -48.89
N LEU A 517 -29.58 -28.60 -49.69
CA LEU A 517 -28.68 -29.40 -50.51
C LEU A 517 -27.74 -30.27 -49.66
N LYS A 518 -27.22 -29.73 -48.55
CA LYS A 518 -26.47 -30.48 -47.54
C LYS A 518 -27.32 -31.64 -47.01
N ALA A 519 -28.52 -31.37 -46.53
CA ALA A 519 -29.38 -32.41 -45.94
C ALA A 519 -29.77 -33.52 -46.94
N LYS A 520 -30.06 -33.15 -48.20
CA LYS A 520 -30.57 -34.08 -49.21
C LYS A 520 -29.48 -34.91 -49.90
N SER A 521 -28.36 -34.29 -50.24
CA SER A 521 -27.38 -34.87 -51.18
C SER A 521 -25.97 -34.95 -50.62
N PHE A 522 -25.63 -34.13 -49.61
CA PHE A 522 -24.28 -34.04 -49.06
C PHE A 522 -24.28 -33.89 -47.53
N PRO A 523 -24.79 -34.87 -46.75
CA PRO A 523 -25.01 -34.71 -45.32
C PRO A 523 -23.72 -34.40 -44.52
N GLY A 524 -22.56 -34.82 -45.02
CA GLY A 524 -21.24 -34.52 -44.43
C GLY A 524 -20.54 -33.26 -44.99
N ALA A 525 -21.20 -32.44 -45.82
CA ALA A 525 -20.57 -31.25 -46.38
C ALA A 525 -20.59 -30.04 -45.42
N CYS A 526 -19.55 -29.20 -45.50
CA CYS A 526 -19.51 -27.91 -44.81
C CYS A 526 -19.96 -26.80 -45.77
N ILE A 527 -20.72 -25.84 -45.26
CA ILE A 527 -21.15 -24.67 -46.04
C ILE A 527 -20.13 -23.56 -45.81
N VAL A 528 -19.58 -22.99 -46.88
CA VAL A 528 -18.47 -22.02 -46.82
C VAL A 528 -18.75 -20.79 -47.68
N LEU A 529 -18.14 -19.65 -47.35
CA LEU A 529 -18.23 -18.46 -48.17
C LEU A 529 -17.26 -18.52 -49.34
N LYS A 530 -17.77 -18.23 -50.52
CA LYS A 530 -16.94 -17.93 -51.67
C LYS A 530 -16.72 -16.41 -51.71
N LYS A 531 -15.47 -15.96 -51.55
CA LYS A 531 -15.13 -14.55 -51.74
C LYS A 531 -15.58 -14.11 -53.13
N ALA A 532 -16.32 -13.00 -53.21
CA ALA A 532 -16.50 -12.29 -54.45
C ALA A 532 -15.09 -11.84 -54.90
N GLY A 533 -14.74 -12.16 -56.16
CA GLY A 533 -13.49 -11.72 -56.78
C GLY A 533 -13.40 -10.21 -56.88
#